data_AF-A0A8H6JIN5-F1
#
_entry.id   AF-A0A8H6JIN5-F1
#
_cell.length_a   1.000
_cell.length_b   1.000
_cell.length_c   1.000
_cell.angle_alpha   90.00
_cell.angle_beta   90.00
_cell.angle_gamma   90.00
#
_symmetry.space_group_name_H-M   'P 1'
#
loop_
_entity.id
_entity.type
_entity.pdbx_description
1 polymer ?
#
loop_
_entity_poly.entity_id
_entity_poly.type
_entity_poly.pdbx_seq_one_letter_code
_entity_poly.pdbx_strand_id
1 'polypeptide(L)'
;MKITTAAVTVINLTGLAAALSDLSSLARQGPSILKRWDYDVCSNDCNLAGAAMPDKDNFQLPLENNWSEQCPKIIIGSYDAPLATSRVCLDFVGSNIYFNVSSFPGYTTKSATVTWKLMGNMIDSAHWSTPPPTATLACTLSGVNDQLVCKLPFNDVLGLSSTTSIQDILAGMCPNGDREGLGFYLQFSGQVESIDTATPIKTVHTFAQEPVCTQRDSERRCTAWNPTYDYIAISYRCSKCNVTPCPTPTSTANTTPTTPPPTLKTCSFGTAFGYQNAVAGIQTSTTLDTQSGQGCNRWGWYETPTLAELQSGISGPLYVGAGGNDITKAIDVGIWVATANAAGRVTVTYLLNPPYALAEVHVDLDCLPIDKCAPGRYTYNAGNIPNLPTWSNPTPLQYPVCSGESRPYLIAHASINILTVTSTCPAPKAV
;
A
#
# COMPACT_ATOMS: atom_id res chain seq x y z
N MET A 1 55.93 2.89 56.01
CA MET A 1 56.15 3.25 54.59
C MET A 1 54.83 3.78 54.06
N LYS A 2 54.85 5.01 53.52
CA LYS A 2 53.66 5.86 53.30
C LYS A 2 52.65 5.22 52.34
N ILE A 3 51.40 5.11 52.77
CA ILE A 3 50.23 4.84 51.91
C ILE A 3 49.71 6.21 51.46
N THR A 4 49.76 6.48 50.17
CA THR A 4 49.27 7.71 49.56
C THR A 4 47.80 7.53 49.18
N THR A 5 46.93 8.25 49.88
CA THR A 5 45.50 8.39 49.63
C THR A 5 45.28 9.25 48.38
N ALA A 6 44.60 8.73 47.37
CA ALA A 6 44.09 9.53 46.25
C ALA A 6 42.63 9.91 46.54
N ALA A 7 42.37 11.22 46.54
CA ALA A 7 41.07 11.81 46.77
C ALA A 7 40.12 11.54 45.60
N VAL A 8 38.93 11.02 45.90
CA VAL A 8 37.80 10.93 44.96
C VAL A 8 37.02 12.23 45.07
N THR A 9 37.07 13.04 44.01
CA THR A 9 36.26 14.26 43.88
C THR A 9 34.83 13.86 43.50
N VAL A 10 33.89 14.13 44.41
CA VAL A 10 32.45 14.02 44.17
C VAL A 10 32.00 15.26 43.39
N ILE A 11 31.66 15.10 42.11
CA ILE A 11 30.99 16.15 41.35
C ILE A 11 29.48 15.92 41.48
N ASN A 12 28.83 16.78 42.25
CA ASN A 12 27.39 16.97 42.20
C ASN A 12 27.04 17.68 40.88
N LEU A 13 26.24 17.02 40.03
CA LEU A 13 25.51 17.66 38.94
C LEU A 13 24.01 17.45 39.19
N THR A 14 23.44 18.39 39.96
CA THR A 14 22.04 18.77 39.87
C THR A 14 21.85 19.58 38.59
N GLY A 15 20.93 19.15 37.71
CA GLY A 15 20.39 20.00 36.65
C GLY A 15 20.29 19.30 35.29
N LEU A 16 19.12 18.77 34.97
CA LEU A 16 18.23 19.29 33.92
C LEU A 16 17.00 18.36 33.82
N ALA A 17 15.95 18.74 34.52
CA ALA A 17 14.59 18.45 34.08
C ALA A 17 14.17 19.57 33.10
N ALA A 18 13.29 19.23 32.16
CA ALA A 18 12.67 20.08 31.13
C ALA A 18 13.41 20.16 29.77
N ALA A 19 12.97 19.30 28.84
CA ALA A 19 12.83 19.62 27.42
C ALA A 19 11.80 18.67 26.79
N LEU A 20 10.57 18.71 27.31
CA LEU A 20 9.36 18.12 26.69
C LEU A 20 8.31 19.21 26.58
N SER A 21 8.57 20.18 25.70
CA SER A 21 7.60 21.20 25.28
C SER A 21 8.23 22.10 24.22
N ASP A 22 8.40 21.61 22.98
CA ASP A 22 8.47 22.49 21.80
C ASP A 22 8.31 21.75 20.46
N LEU A 23 7.30 20.87 20.36
CA LEU A 23 6.90 20.26 19.08
C LEU A 23 5.86 21.11 18.30
N SER A 24 5.66 22.38 18.68
CA SER A 24 4.58 23.23 18.15
C SER A 24 5.04 24.43 17.31
N SER A 25 6.29 24.47 16.80
CA SER A 25 6.74 25.61 15.99
C SER A 25 7.71 25.30 14.84
N LEU A 26 7.70 24.08 14.29
CA LEU A 26 8.15 23.87 12.91
C LEU A 26 7.01 24.26 11.96
N ALA A 27 6.79 25.57 11.83
CA ALA A 27 6.28 26.12 10.59
C ALA A 27 7.31 25.74 9.50
N ARG A 28 7.12 24.55 8.91
CA ARG A 28 7.88 24.04 7.76
C ARG A 28 7.87 25.13 6.70
N GLN A 29 8.98 25.86 6.59
CA GLN A 29 9.34 26.53 5.36
C GLN A 29 9.59 25.42 4.33
N GLY A 30 8.53 24.93 3.71
CA GLY A 30 8.65 24.07 2.56
C GLY A 30 9.38 24.88 1.49
N PRO A 31 10.58 24.46 1.01
CA PRO A 31 11.13 25.06 -0.18
C PRO A 31 10.04 24.95 -1.26
N SER A 32 9.72 26.07 -1.90
CA SER A 32 8.77 26.10 -3.01
C SER A 32 9.36 25.30 -4.16
N ILE A 33 9.15 23.99 -4.14
CA ILE A 33 9.57 23.09 -5.20
C ILE A 33 8.53 23.25 -6.32
N LEU A 34 8.98 23.82 -7.43
CA LEU A 34 8.16 24.14 -8.59
C LEU A 34 7.57 22.85 -9.19
N LYS A 35 6.25 22.79 -9.29
CA LYS A 35 5.50 21.75 -10.03
C LYS A 35 6.02 21.68 -11.48
N ARG A 36 6.31 20.49 -12.00
CA ARG A 36 6.64 20.30 -13.42
C ARG A 36 5.80 19.18 -14.03
N TRP A 37 5.36 19.41 -15.28
CA TRP A 37 4.16 18.79 -15.85
C TRP A 37 4.44 17.85 -17.03
N ASP A 38 5.70 17.62 -17.37
CA ASP A 38 6.08 16.80 -18.52
C ASP A 38 6.30 15.36 -18.06
N TYR A 39 5.20 14.62 -17.94
CA TYR A 39 5.24 13.20 -17.66
C TYR A 39 4.22 12.40 -18.47
N ASP A 40 4.68 11.24 -18.95
CA ASP A 40 4.09 10.38 -19.98
C ASP A 40 2.64 9.94 -19.68
N VAL A 41 2.28 9.81 -18.40
CA VAL A 41 0.96 9.30 -18.00
C VAL A 41 -0.14 10.33 -18.23
N CYS A 42 0.08 11.58 -17.80
CA CYS A 42 -0.94 12.62 -17.99
C CYS A 42 -1.02 13.07 -19.44
N SER A 43 0.13 13.21 -20.12
CA SER A 43 0.21 13.74 -21.49
C SER A 43 -0.57 12.90 -22.50
N ASN A 44 -0.74 11.62 -22.23
CA ASN A 44 -1.34 10.66 -23.17
C ASN A 44 -2.82 10.34 -22.88
N ASP A 45 -3.37 10.81 -21.76
CA ASP A 45 -4.78 10.57 -21.40
C ASP A 45 -5.44 11.84 -20.85
N CYS A 46 -6.21 12.52 -21.70
CA CYS A 46 -6.95 13.72 -21.34
C CYS A 46 -8.04 13.49 -20.28
N ASN A 47 -8.40 12.22 -19.98
CA ASN A 47 -9.35 11.89 -18.90
C ASN A 47 -8.70 12.00 -17.52
N LEU A 48 -7.37 12.11 -17.45
CA LEU A 48 -6.63 12.32 -16.21
C LEU A 48 -6.52 13.79 -15.82
N ALA A 49 -7.08 14.72 -16.60
CA ALA A 49 -7.02 16.14 -16.30
C ALA A 49 -7.49 16.44 -14.85
N GLY A 50 -6.59 17.02 -14.06
CA GLY A 50 -6.85 17.35 -12.65
C GLY A 50 -6.63 16.21 -11.65
N ALA A 51 -6.46 14.95 -12.09
CA ALA A 51 -6.09 13.84 -11.21
C ALA A 51 -4.71 14.07 -10.60
N ALA A 52 -4.51 13.70 -9.34
CA ALA A 52 -3.21 13.83 -8.69
C ALA A 52 -2.32 12.62 -9.04
N MET A 53 -1.05 12.87 -9.35
CA MET A 53 -0.05 11.84 -9.64
C MET A 53 1.29 12.17 -8.95
N PRO A 54 2.17 11.18 -8.70
CA PRO A 54 3.48 11.46 -8.11
C PRO A 54 4.33 12.39 -8.98
N ASP A 55 4.96 13.36 -8.33
CA ASP A 55 5.90 14.27 -8.97
C ASP A 55 7.30 13.66 -8.94
N LYS A 56 7.81 13.28 -10.12
CA LYS A 56 9.08 12.54 -10.27
C LYS A 56 10.31 13.29 -9.75
N ASP A 57 10.25 14.62 -9.70
CA ASP A 57 11.39 15.44 -9.28
C ASP A 57 11.31 15.82 -7.79
N ASN A 58 10.35 15.25 -7.04
CA ASN A 58 10.06 15.65 -5.67
C ASN A 58 10.22 14.53 -4.64
N PHE A 59 11.28 13.72 -4.80
CA PHE A 59 11.70 12.79 -3.77
C PHE A 59 12.40 13.55 -2.63
N GLN A 60 12.03 13.20 -1.41
CA GLN A 60 12.59 13.71 -0.16
C GLN A 60 13.03 12.55 0.71
N LEU A 61 14.04 12.79 1.55
CA LEU A 61 14.57 11.84 2.53
C LEU A 61 14.14 12.24 3.95
N PRO A 62 13.04 11.71 4.51
CA PRO A 62 12.55 12.10 5.83
C PRO A 62 13.58 11.96 6.95
N LEU A 63 14.45 10.93 6.87
CA LEU A 63 15.52 10.71 7.86
C LEU A 63 16.70 11.68 7.72
N GLU A 64 16.76 12.45 6.63
CA GLU A 64 17.78 13.48 6.38
C GLU A 64 17.16 14.88 6.38
N ASN A 65 16.24 15.14 7.31
CA ASN A 65 15.52 16.41 7.41
C ASN A 65 14.75 16.80 6.14
N ASN A 66 14.19 15.81 5.42
CA ASN A 66 13.49 15.95 4.14
C ASN A 66 14.39 16.52 3.03
N TRP A 67 15.68 16.16 3.04
CA TRP A 67 16.60 16.47 1.95
C TRP A 67 16.06 15.98 0.60
N SER A 68 16.10 16.82 -0.43
CA SER A 68 15.66 16.41 -1.75
C SER A 68 16.76 15.64 -2.47
N GLU A 69 16.52 14.37 -2.75
CA GLU A 69 17.45 13.48 -3.43
C GLU A 69 16.66 12.41 -4.18
N GLN A 70 16.85 12.38 -5.49
CA GLN A 70 16.25 11.38 -6.39
C GLN A 70 17.19 10.19 -6.61
N CYS A 71 18.50 10.38 -6.40
CA CYS A 71 19.53 9.40 -6.70
C CYS A 71 20.40 9.12 -5.47
N PRO A 72 19.85 8.45 -4.42
CA PRO A 72 20.61 8.02 -3.26
C PRO A 72 21.86 7.23 -3.67
N LYS A 73 22.94 7.43 -2.90
CA LYS A 73 24.22 6.79 -3.16
C LYS A 73 24.26 5.36 -2.66
N ILE A 74 24.99 4.53 -3.39
CA ILE A 74 25.38 3.17 -3.01
C ILE A 74 26.90 3.06 -3.07
N ILE A 75 27.47 2.22 -2.24
CA ILE A 75 28.92 2.13 -2.02
C ILE A 75 29.42 0.70 -2.02
N ILE A 76 30.64 0.50 -2.48
CA ILE A 76 31.43 -0.72 -2.29
C ILE A 76 32.46 -0.44 -1.19
N GLY A 77 32.60 -1.36 -0.24
CA GLY A 77 33.48 -1.18 0.92
C GLY A 77 32.78 -0.46 2.08
N SER A 78 33.53 0.32 2.85
CA SER A 78 33.01 1.05 4.01
C SER A 78 32.59 2.48 3.64
N TYR A 79 31.65 3.07 4.39
CA TYR A 79 31.13 4.40 4.09
C TYR A 79 32.12 5.54 4.38
N ASP A 80 33.08 5.31 5.26
CA ASP A 80 34.15 6.25 5.62
C ASP A 80 35.34 6.20 4.64
N ALA A 81 35.47 5.12 3.88
CA ALA A 81 36.50 4.94 2.85
C ALA A 81 35.97 4.06 1.69
N PRO A 82 34.98 4.55 0.91
CA PRO A 82 34.36 3.74 -0.13
C PRO A 82 35.39 3.41 -1.23
N LEU A 83 35.46 2.14 -1.61
CA LEU A 83 36.30 1.67 -2.72
C LEU A 83 35.79 2.20 -4.06
N ALA A 84 34.47 2.30 -4.19
CA ALA A 84 33.80 2.99 -5.28
C ALA A 84 32.38 3.40 -4.85
N THR A 85 31.84 4.41 -5.51
CA THR A 85 30.48 4.91 -5.28
C THR A 85 29.69 4.89 -6.58
N SER A 86 28.40 4.58 -6.47
CA SER A 86 27.41 4.71 -7.55
C SER A 86 26.11 5.25 -6.96
N ARG A 87 25.02 5.21 -7.73
CA ARG A 87 23.70 5.70 -7.33
C ARG A 87 22.59 4.78 -7.79
N VAL A 88 21.47 4.83 -7.09
CA VAL A 88 20.20 4.25 -7.53
C VAL A 88 19.24 5.42 -7.76
N CYS A 89 18.91 5.73 -9.01
CA CYS A 89 18.00 6.81 -9.33
C CYS A 89 16.55 6.32 -9.39
N LEU A 90 15.68 7.00 -8.65
CA LEU A 90 14.26 6.70 -8.59
C LEU A 90 13.51 7.46 -9.68
N ASP A 91 12.57 6.78 -10.31
CA ASP A 91 11.70 7.40 -11.29
C ASP A 91 10.30 6.77 -11.21
N PHE A 92 9.26 7.55 -11.47
CA PHE A 92 7.92 7.00 -11.61
C PHE A 92 7.68 6.80 -13.08
N VAL A 93 7.39 5.59 -13.57
CA VAL A 93 6.96 5.37 -14.98
C VAL A 93 5.64 4.63 -15.01
N GLY A 94 4.62 5.28 -15.56
CA GLY A 94 3.25 4.79 -15.43
C GLY A 94 2.81 4.81 -13.96
N SER A 95 2.22 3.70 -13.55
CA SER A 95 1.86 3.36 -12.17
C SER A 95 2.95 2.60 -11.42
N ASN A 96 4.23 2.76 -11.77
CA ASN A 96 5.32 1.99 -11.17
C ASN A 96 6.45 2.91 -10.70
N ILE A 97 7.15 2.49 -9.65
CA ILE A 97 8.45 3.05 -9.28
C ILE A 97 9.54 2.22 -9.93
N TYR A 98 10.45 2.89 -10.61
CA TYR A 98 11.65 2.32 -11.20
C TYR A 98 12.85 2.72 -10.34
N PHE A 99 13.71 1.74 -10.05
CA PHE A 99 14.99 1.94 -9.40
C PHE A 99 16.09 1.61 -10.41
N ASN A 100 16.70 2.66 -10.96
CA ASN A 100 17.72 2.56 -11.99
C ASN A 100 19.10 2.56 -11.33
N VAL A 101 19.74 1.39 -11.28
CA VAL A 101 21.03 1.19 -10.62
C VAL A 101 22.15 1.53 -11.59
N SER A 102 22.88 2.62 -11.34
CA SER A 102 24.02 3.02 -12.16
C SER A 102 25.20 2.07 -11.97
N SER A 103 26.00 1.88 -13.03
CA SER A 103 27.23 1.08 -12.95
C SER A 103 28.28 1.74 -12.06
N PHE A 104 29.06 0.92 -11.37
CA PHE A 104 30.23 1.39 -10.63
C PHE A 104 31.42 1.55 -11.60
N PRO A 105 32.13 2.68 -11.61
CA PRO A 105 33.30 2.86 -12.46
C PRO A 105 34.35 1.77 -12.23
N GLY A 106 34.71 1.02 -13.28
CA GLY A 106 35.68 -0.08 -13.20
C GLY A 106 35.12 -1.44 -12.75
N TYR A 107 33.81 -1.57 -12.57
CA TYR A 107 33.16 -2.82 -12.17
C TYR A 107 32.00 -3.17 -13.12
N THR A 108 31.72 -4.46 -13.24
CA THR A 108 30.54 -4.99 -13.93
C THR A 108 29.50 -5.43 -12.91
N THR A 109 28.31 -4.83 -12.95
CA THR A 109 27.22 -5.21 -12.03
C THR A 109 26.71 -6.62 -12.36
N LYS A 110 26.63 -7.49 -11.35
CA LYS A 110 26.14 -8.87 -11.47
C LYS A 110 24.71 -9.01 -11.03
N SER A 111 24.36 -8.39 -9.92
CA SER A 111 23.02 -8.41 -9.36
C SER A 111 22.77 -7.14 -8.56
N ALA A 112 21.50 -6.77 -8.48
CA ALA A 112 21.03 -5.70 -7.62
C ALA A 112 19.65 -6.07 -7.09
N THR A 113 19.36 -5.57 -5.90
CA THR A 113 18.16 -5.92 -5.16
C THR A 113 17.69 -4.70 -4.38
N VAL A 114 16.39 -4.47 -4.38
CA VAL A 114 15.72 -3.45 -3.58
C VAL A 114 14.86 -4.15 -2.55
N THR A 115 15.20 -4.02 -1.28
CA THR A 115 14.30 -4.39 -0.18
C THR A 115 13.48 -3.16 0.20
N TRP A 116 12.16 -3.28 0.21
CA TRP A 116 11.24 -2.18 0.43
C TRP A 116 10.15 -2.52 1.44
N LYS A 117 9.52 -1.47 1.97
CA LYS A 117 8.27 -1.54 2.72
C LYS A 117 7.56 -0.20 2.62
N LEU A 118 6.25 -0.23 2.41
CA LEU A 118 5.42 0.97 2.45
C LEU A 118 5.47 1.56 3.87
N MET A 119 5.95 2.78 4.02
CA MET A 119 5.92 3.51 5.28
C MET A 119 4.48 3.91 5.61
N GLY A 120 3.76 4.45 4.63
CA GLY A 120 2.36 4.87 4.79
C GLY A 120 2.10 6.26 4.21
N ASN A 121 0.96 6.85 4.56
CA ASN A 121 0.59 8.21 4.17
C ASN A 121 1.42 9.21 4.97
N MET A 122 2.12 10.12 4.29
CA MET A 122 3.03 11.07 4.94
C MET A 122 2.36 12.13 5.82
N ILE A 123 1.04 12.32 5.71
CA ILE A 123 0.25 13.20 6.58
C ILE A 123 -0.20 12.47 7.86
N ASP A 124 -0.31 11.15 7.81
CA ASP A 124 -0.84 10.32 8.90
C ASP A 124 0.25 9.46 9.53
N SER A 125 1.12 10.12 10.32
CA SER A 125 2.25 9.46 10.97
C SER A 125 1.86 8.42 12.03
N ALA A 126 0.61 8.46 12.53
CA ALA A 126 0.12 7.50 13.51
C ALA A 126 -0.02 6.09 12.95
N HIS A 127 -0.18 5.97 11.62
CA HIS A 127 -0.35 4.69 10.92
C HIS A 127 0.89 4.29 10.12
N TRP A 128 2.04 4.90 10.39
CA TRP A 128 3.27 4.50 9.73
C TRP A 128 3.66 3.10 10.15
N SER A 129 4.01 2.28 9.16
CA SER A 129 4.60 0.98 9.42
C SER A 129 5.97 1.16 10.07
N THR A 130 6.35 0.23 10.93
CA THR A 130 7.68 0.28 11.54
C THR A 130 8.73 -0.25 10.55
N PRO A 131 9.93 0.34 10.49
CA PRO A 131 11.07 -0.27 9.80
C PRO A 131 11.50 -1.59 10.50
N PRO A 132 12.33 -2.44 9.88
CA PRO A 132 13.00 -2.29 8.57
C PRO A 132 12.12 -2.67 7.37
N PRO A 133 12.59 -2.43 6.13
CA PRO A 133 11.94 -2.96 4.94
C PRO A 133 12.03 -4.49 4.86
N THR A 134 11.04 -5.15 4.24
CA THR A 134 10.92 -6.63 4.28
C THR A 134 10.61 -7.30 2.95
N ALA A 135 10.01 -6.59 1.99
CA ALA A 135 9.69 -7.14 0.67
C ALA A 135 10.87 -6.93 -0.28
N THR A 136 11.23 -7.94 -1.07
CA THR A 136 12.45 -7.89 -1.88
C THR A 136 12.12 -7.93 -3.37
N LEU A 137 12.75 -7.05 -4.15
CA LEU A 137 12.67 -6.99 -5.61
C LEU A 137 14.05 -7.26 -6.21
N ALA A 138 14.13 -8.25 -7.10
CA ALA A 138 15.32 -8.48 -7.89
C ALA A 138 15.33 -7.55 -9.12
N CYS A 139 16.47 -6.92 -9.40
CA CYS A 139 16.60 -6.07 -10.58
C CYS A 139 16.96 -6.92 -11.81
N THR A 140 16.48 -6.51 -12.97
CA THR A 140 16.78 -7.14 -14.27
C THR A 140 17.59 -6.20 -15.14
N LEU A 141 18.30 -6.75 -16.14
CA LEU A 141 19.05 -5.94 -17.10
C LEU A 141 18.09 -5.21 -18.04
N SER A 142 18.27 -3.89 -18.17
CA SER A 142 17.43 -3.02 -19.00
C SER A 142 17.75 -3.13 -20.51
N GLY A 143 18.81 -3.85 -20.89
CA GLY A 143 19.29 -3.95 -22.28
C GLY A 143 20.00 -2.69 -22.79
N VAL A 144 19.97 -1.59 -22.03
CA VAL A 144 20.69 -0.34 -22.31
C VAL A 144 21.86 -0.23 -21.33
N ASN A 145 23.09 -0.17 -21.84
CA ASN A 145 24.34 0.07 -21.08
C ASN A 145 24.56 -0.83 -19.84
N ASP A 146 24.10 -2.10 -19.89
CA ASP A 146 24.17 -3.05 -18.76
C ASP A 146 23.60 -2.51 -17.43
N GLN A 147 22.67 -1.55 -17.51
CA GLN A 147 22.04 -0.98 -16.34
C GLN A 147 21.02 -1.97 -15.76
N LEU A 148 21.08 -2.17 -14.44
CA LEU A 148 20.07 -2.95 -13.72
C LEU A 148 18.91 -2.05 -13.32
N VAL A 149 17.70 -2.55 -13.52
CA VAL A 149 16.45 -1.85 -13.24
C VAL A 149 15.56 -2.76 -12.40
N CYS A 150 15.18 -2.27 -11.23
CA CYS A 150 14.11 -2.87 -10.44
C CYS A 150 12.81 -2.10 -10.71
N LYS A 151 11.70 -2.84 -10.82
CA LYS A 151 10.36 -2.27 -11.02
C LYS A 151 9.47 -2.65 -9.83
N LEU A 152 8.87 -1.65 -9.20
CA LEU A 152 7.85 -1.81 -8.16
C LEU A 152 6.51 -1.28 -8.67
N PRO A 153 5.58 -2.16 -9.08
CA PRO A 153 4.22 -1.77 -9.43
C PRO A 153 3.47 -1.23 -8.22
N PHE A 154 2.76 -0.11 -8.36
CA PHE A 154 1.92 0.39 -7.26
C PHE A 154 0.73 -0.51 -6.95
N ASN A 155 0.31 -1.35 -7.89
CA ASN A 155 -0.67 -2.38 -7.58
C ASN A 155 -0.16 -3.29 -6.46
N ASP A 156 1.11 -3.67 -6.48
CA ASP A 156 1.72 -4.49 -5.42
C ASP A 156 1.87 -3.69 -4.11
N VAL A 157 2.21 -2.40 -4.21
CA VAL A 157 2.32 -1.50 -3.03
C VAL A 157 0.97 -1.33 -2.32
N LEU A 158 -0.09 -1.15 -3.10
CA LEU A 158 -1.43 -0.83 -2.62
C LEU A 158 -2.29 -2.09 -2.38
N GLY A 159 -1.78 -3.27 -2.74
CA GLY A 159 -2.55 -4.52 -2.70
C GLY A 159 -3.73 -4.53 -3.69
N LEU A 160 -3.60 -3.84 -4.82
CA LEU A 160 -4.62 -3.73 -5.87
C LEU A 160 -4.43 -4.77 -6.97
N SER A 161 -5.50 -5.06 -7.70
CA SER A 161 -5.47 -5.97 -8.87
C SER A 161 -4.68 -5.35 -10.03
N SER A 162 -4.10 -6.19 -10.89
CA SER A 162 -3.47 -5.76 -12.14
C SER A 162 -4.45 -5.11 -13.13
N THR A 163 -5.76 -5.30 -12.93
CA THR A 163 -6.84 -4.73 -13.74
C THR A 163 -7.40 -3.41 -13.20
N THR A 164 -6.90 -2.93 -12.06
CA THR A 164 -7.37 -1.67 -11.47
C THR A 164 -7.15 -0.49 -12.42
N SER A 165 -8.12 0.42 -12.48
CA SER A 165 -8.05 1.58 -13.36
C SER A 165 -6.87 2.47 -12.97
N ILE A 166 -6.24 3.11 -13.96
CA ILE A 166 -5.14 4.03 -13.68
C ILE A 166 -5.55 5.18 -12.75
N GLN A 167 -6.81 5.61 -12.78
CA GLN A 167 -7.35 6.65 -11.91
C GLN A 167 -7.35 6.22 -10.45
N ASP A 168 -7.78 5.00 -10.15
CA ASP A 168 -7.78 4.47 -8.78
C ASP A 168 -6.36 4.23 -8.27
N ILE A 169 -5.47 3.76 -9.16
CA ILE A 169 -4.05 3.61 -8.81
C ILE A 169 -3.44 4.97 -8.47
N LEU A 170 -3.69 5.99 -9.29
CA LEU A 170 -3.24 7.36 -9.04
C LEU A 170 -3.82 7.94 -7.73
N ALA A 171 -5.09 7.67 -7.43
CA ALA A 171 -5.69 8.06 -6.16
C ALA A 171 -5.01 7.39 -4.96
N GLY A 172 -4.62 6.11 -5.07
CA GLY A 172 -3.85 5.41 -4.04
C GLY A 172 -2.40 5.85 -3.94
N MET A 173 -1.76 6.20 -5.07
CA MET A 173 -0.43 6.81 -5.11
C MET A 173 -0.42 8.20 -4.47
N CYS A 174 -1.53 8.93 -4.57
CA CYS A 174 -1.69 10.31 -4.14
C CYS A 174 -2.93 10.49 -3.25
N PRO A 175 -2.97 9.84 -2.07
CA PRO A 175 -4.16 9.80 -1.23
C PRO A 175 -4.60 11.19 -0.72
N ASN A 176 -3.70 12.17 -0.78
CA ASN A 176 -3.93 13.55 -0.33
C ASN A 176 -4.09 14.54 -1.49
N GLY A 177 -4.36 14.08 -2.71
CA GLY A 177 -4.43 14.93 -3.89
C GLY A 177 -3.06 15.49 -4.28
N ASP A 178 -2.96 16.79 -4.60
CA ASP A 178 -1.72 17.44 -5.05
C ASP A 178 -0.79 17.89 -3.92
N ARG A 179 -0.66 17.02 -2.91
CA ARG A 179 0.10 17.24 -1.67
C ARG A 179 1.09 16.10 -1.43
N GLU A 180 1.50 15.89 -0.20
CA GLU A 180 2.36 14.76 0.18
C GLU A 180 1.72 13.42 -0.23
N GLY A 181 2.51 12.56 -0.87
CA GLY A 181 2.10 11.22 -1.27
C GLY A 181 2.40 10.20 -0.18
N LEU A 182 2.98 9.08 -0.59
CA LEU A 182 3.39 7.99 0.29
C LEU A 182 4.88 8.07 0.65
N GLY A 183 5.23 7.42 1.76
CA GLY A 183 6.60 7.16 2.16
C GLY A 183 6.98 5.68 1.98
N PHE A 184 8.27 5.41 1.81
CA PHE A 184 8.83 4.06 1.71
C PHE A 184 10.10 3.96 2.53
N TYR A 185 10.30 2.81 3.16
CA TYR A 185 11.63 2.38 3.60
C TYR A 185 12.25 1.58 2.47
N LEU A 186 13.50 1.91 2.10
CA LEU A 186 14.24 1.27 1.01
C LEU A 186 15.64 0.90 1.46
N GLN A 187 16.08 -0.29 1.07
CA GLN A 187 17.45 -0.77 1.24
C GLN A 187 17.94 -1.32 -0.10
N PHE A 188 19.06 -0.81 -0.59
CA PHE A 188 19.69 -1.29 -1.82
C PHE A 188 20.89 -2.15 -1.50
N SER A 189 21.01 -3.26 -2.21
CA SER A 189 22.17 -4.15 -2.12
C SER A 189 22.40 -4.88 -3.43
N GLY A 190 23.58 -5.47 -3.60
CA GLY A 190 23.88 -6.28 -4.76
C GLY A 190 25.35 -6.68 -4.86
N GLN A 191 25.72 -7.20 -6.02
CA GLN A 191 27.06 -7.67 -6.31
C GLN A 191 27.59 -7.06 -7.60
N VAL A 192 28.88 -6.76 -7.61
CA VAL A 192 29.64 -6.34 -8.78
C VAL A 192 30.89 -7.19 -8.92
N GLU A 193 31.48 -7.23 -10.11
CA GLU A 193 32.73 -7.93 -10.42
C GLU A 193 33.75 -6.93 -10.93
N SER A 194 34.96 -6.93 -10.36
CA SER A 194 36.13 -6.27 -10.94
C SER A 194 37.03 -7.30 -11.60
N ILE A 195 37.68 -6.93 -12.70
CA ILE A 195 38.71 -7.75 -13.37
C ILE A 195 40.05 -7.06 -13.16
N ASP A 196 41.00 -7.76 -12.51
CA ASP A 196 42.39 -7.30 -12.51
C ASP A 196 42.97 -7.50 -13.91
N THR A 197 43.34 -6.39 -14.56
CA THR A 197 43.88 -6.40 -15.92
C THR A 197 45.27 -7.03 -16.00
N ALA A 198 45.98 -7.17 -14.87
CA ALA A 198 47.31 -7.78 -14.82
C ALA A 198 47.27 -9.31 -14.65
N THR A 199 46.26 -9.87 -13.96
CA THR A 199 46.23 -11.30 -13.55
C THR A 199 45.01 -12.10 -14.04
N PRO A 200 44.22 -11.57 -14.97
CA PRO A 200 42.80 -11.92 -15.24
C PRO A 200 41.92 -12.42 -14.08
N ILE A 201 42.26 -12.15 -12.81
CA ILE A 201 41.48 -12.63 -11.68
C ILE A 201 40.21 -11.79 -11.54
N LYS A 202 39.07 -12.48 -11.44
CA LYS A 202 37.76 -11.88 -11.15
C LYS A 202 37.55 -11.84 -9.65
N THR A 203 37.24 -10.66 -9.13
CA THR A 203 36.87 -10.47 -7.71
C THR A 203 35.44 -9.95 -7.63
N VAL A 204 34.61 -10.62 -6.84
CA VAL A 204 33.23 -10.21 -6.59
C VAL A 204 33.20 -9.35 -5.33
N HIS A 205 32.57 -8.19 -5.42
CA HIS A 205 32.35 -7.27 -4.32
C HIS A 205 30.86 -7.09 -4.08
N THR A 206 30.47 -6.87 -2.83
CA THR A 206 29.11 -6.47 -2.47
C THR A 206 29.03 -4.96 -2.37
N PHE A 207 27.94 -4.38 -2.85
CA PHE A 207 27.60 -2.99 -2.56
C PHE A 207 26.36 -2.91 -1.68
N ALA A 208 26.24 -1.80 -0.95
CA ALA A 208 25.10 -1.49 -0.10
C ALA A 208 24.74 0.00 -0.18
N GLN A 209 23.56 0.35 0.33
CA GLN A 209 23.12 1.73 0.56
C GLN A 209 24.12 2.49 1.46
N GLU A 210 24.47 3.73 1.10
CA GLU A 210 25.21 4.63 1.98
C GLU A 210 24.34 4.94 3.24
N PRO A 211 24.90 4.94 4.45
CA PRO A 211 24.12 5.27 5.65
C PRO A 211 23.48 6.66 5.58
N VAL A 212 22.39 6.83 6.34
CA VAL A 212 21.63 8.10 6.38
C VAL A 212 22.52 9.26 6.79
N CYS A 213 22.48 10.33 5.99
CA CYS A 213 23.19 11.56 6.31
C CYS A 213 22.48 12.37 7.41
N THR A 214 23.18 12.67 8.50
CA THR A 214 22.61 13.45 9.62
C THR A 214 23.04 14.92 9.61
N GLN A 215 24.17 15.24 8.99
CA GLN A 215 24.68 16.61 8.86
C GLN A 215 25.36 16.82 7.51
N ARG A 216 25.18 18.01 6.94
CA ARG A 216 25.79 18.42 5.68
C ARG A 216 26.53 19.75 5.86
N ASP A 217 27.61 19.94 5.09
CA ASP A 217 28.34 21.21 5.01
C ASP A 217 27.63 22.25 4.12
N SER A 218 28.22 23.44 4.01
CA SER A 218 27.75 24.53 3.13
C SER A 218 27.71 24.16 1.66
N GLU A 219 28.51 23.19 1.23
CA GLU A 219 28.53 22.64 -0.14
C GLU A 219 27.57 21.45 -0.31
N ARG A 220 26.71 21.17 0.69
CA ARG A 220 25.71 20.10 0.70
C ARG A 220 26.30 18.68 0.74
N ARG A 221 27.57 18.54 1.07
CA ARG A 221 28.23 17.23 1.25
C ARG A 221 27.92 16.70 2.64
N CYS A 222 27.72 15.38 2.74
CA CYS A 222 27.51 14.76 4.03
C CYS A 222 28.80 14.80 4.86
N THR A 223 28.70 15.24 6.10
CA THR A 223 29.82 15.32 7.05
C THR A 223 29.63 14.43 8.27
N ALA A 224 28.41 13.96 8.53
CA ALA A 224 28.12 13.00 9.59
C ALA A 224 27.01 12.02 9.17
N TRP A 225 27.18 10.75 9.52
CA TRP A 225 26.30 9.65 9.13
C TRP A 225 25.72 8.96 10.36
N ASN A 226 24.53 8.38 10.23
CA ASN A 226 23.97 7.46 11.21
C ASN A 226 24.10 6.02 10.68
N PRO A 227 25.11 5.24 11.14
CA PRO A 227 25.34 3.87 10.67
C PRO A 227 24.31 2.88 11.23
N THR A 228 23.42 3.29 12.13
CA THR A 228 22.38 2.43 12.70
C THR A 228 21.32 2.05 11.66
N TYR A 229 21.12 2.91 10.66
CA TYR A 229 20.17 2.65 9.58
C TYR A 229 20.91 2.06 8.38
N ASP A 230 20.55 0.82 8.05
CA ASP A 230 20.95 0.12 6.82
C ASP A 230 19.95 0.33 5.67
N TYR A 231 18.98 1.22 5.87
CA TYR A 231 17.95 1.62 4.93
C TYR A 231 17.81 3.15 4.90
N ILE A 232 17.19 3.67 3.85
CA ILE A 232 16.75 5.07 3.76
C ILE A 232 15.22 5.14 3.83
N ALA A 233 14.71 6.27 4.30
CA ALA A 233 13.32 6.63 4.08
C ALA A 233 13.25 7.55 2.86
N ILE A 234 12.32 7.28 1.97
CA ILE A 234 11.95 8.22 0.91
C ILE A 234 10.49 8.61 1.07
N SER A 235 10.14 9.80 0.61
CA SER A 235 8.76 10.22 0.41
C SER A 235 8.69 11.06 -0.86
N TYR A 236 7.52 11.13 -1.48
CA TYR A 236 7.30 12.01 -2.61
C TYR A 236 6.09 12.91 -2.40
N ARG A 237 5.95 13.90 -3.27
CA ARG A 237 4.72 14.72 -3.36
C ARG A 237 4.02 14.42 -4.68
N CYS A 238 2.76 14.78 -4.73
CA CYS A 238 1.93 14.64 -5.89
C CYS A 238 1.58 16.00 -6.48
N SER A 239 1.42 16.02 -7.79
CA SER A 239 1.01 17.17 -8.59
C SER A 239 -0.19 16.77 -9.43
N LYS A 240 -1.07 17.73 -9.75
CA LYS A 240 -2.20 17.44 -10.65
C LYS A 240 -1.68 17.16 -12.06
N CYS A 241 -2.37 16.33 -12.82
CA CYS A 241 -2.20 16.28 -14.26
C CYS A 241 -2.67 17.60 -14.88
N ASN A 242 -1.75 18.36 -15.46
CA ASN A 242 -2.05 19.58 -16.21
C ASN A 242 -2.08 19.26 -17.70
N VAL A 243 -3.12 18.54 -18.10
CA VAL A 243 -3.44 18.31 -19.50
C VAL A 243 -4.78 18.94 -19.81
N THR A 244 -4.94 19.36 -21.07
CA THR A 244 -6.21 19.85 -21.57
C THR A 244 -7.24 18.74 -21.36
N PRO A 245 -8.33 18.99 -20.59
CA PRO A 245 -9.40 18.02 -20.45
C PRO A 245 -9.89 17.58 -21.83
N CYS A 246 -10.30 16.32 -21.97
CA CYS A 246 -10.85 15.86 -23.24
C CYS A 246 -11.96 16.82 -23.69
N PRO A 247 -12.01 17.21 -24.98
CA PRO A 247 -13.01 18.15 -25.45
C PRO A 247 -14.38 17.59 -25.12
N THR A 248 -15.08 18.27 -24.22
CA THR A 248 -16.49 18.00 -23.95
C THR A 248 -17.20 18.19 -25.29
N PRO A 249 -17.95 17.22 -25.81
CA PRO A 249 -18.55 17.34 -27.13
C PRO A 249 -19.46 18.58 -27.18
N THR A 250 -19.00 19.62 -27.86
CA THR A 250 -19.72 20.87 -28.05
C THR A 250 -20.90 20.60 -28.96
N SER A 251 -22.10 20.51 -28.39
CA SER A 251 -23.34 20.33 -29.15
C SER A 251 -23.71 21.65 -29.84
N THR A 252 -23.46 21.74 -31.15
CA THR A 252 -24.04 22.76 -32.02
C THR A 252 -25.54 22.44 -32.16
N ALA A 253 -26.39 23.26 -31.55
CA ALA A 253 -27.83 23.14 -31.62
C ALA A 253 -28.33 23.38 -33.04
N ASN A 254 -28.54 22.31 -33.80
CA ASN A 254 -29.53 22.24 -34.88
C ASN A 254 -30.73 21.46 -34.33
N THR A 255 -31.89 22.10 -34.30
CA THR A 255 -33.16 21.60 -33.74
C THR A 255 -33.55 20.23 -34.30
N THR A 256 -33.10 19.20 -33.60
CA THR A 256 -33.57 17.81 -33.66
C THR A 256 -33.35 17.27 -32.25
N PRO A 257 -34.33 16.57 -31.64
CA PRO A 257 -34.32 16.32 -30.20
C PRO A 257 -33.19 15.37 -29.83
N THR A 258 -32.14 15.89 -29.19
CA THR A 258 -31.01 15.09 -28.72
C THR A 258 -31.01 14.98 -27.20
N THR A 259 -30.95 13.72 -26.79
CA THR A 259 -31.07 13.19 -25.43
C THR A 259 -29.93 13.71 -24.53
N PRO A 260 -30.19 14.07 -23.26
CA PRO A 260 -29.17 14.55 -22.32
C PRO A 260 -28.01 13.55 -22.13
N PRO A 261 -26.78 14.03 -21.82
CA PRO A 261 -25.61 13.17 -21.60
C PRO A 261 -25.88 12.14 -20.50
N PRO A 262 -25.35 10.92 -20.63
CA PRO A 262 -25.63 9.85 -19.68
C PRO A 262 -25.01 10.20 -18.32
N THR A 263 -25.87 10.44 -17.33
CA THR A 263 -25.46 10.66 -15.94
C THR A 263 -25.03 9.33 -15.32
N LEU A 264 -23.92 9.33 -14.58
CA LEU A 264 -23.53 8.18 -13.76
C LEU A 264 -24.68 7.85 -12.81
N LYS A 265 -25.21 6.64 -12.93
CA LYS A 265 -26.32 6.11 -12.17
C LYS A 265 -25.80 5.01 -11.27
N THR A 266 -26.18 5.09 -10.00
CA THR A 266 -25.99 4.00 -9.04
C THR A 266 -27.23 3.13 -9.06
N CYS A 267 -27.03 1.84 -9.26
CA CYS A 267 -28.10 0.85 -9.28
C CYS A 267 -27.84 -0.20 -8.19
N SER A 268 -28.86 -0.55 -7.41
CA SER A 268 -28.81 -1.73 -6.56
C SER A 268 -28.53 -2.97 -7.40
N PHE A 269 -27.47 -3.70 -7.06
CA PHE A 269 -27.04 -4.89 -7.79
C PHE A 269 -27.43 -6.16 -7.04
N GLY A 270 -27.15 -6.22 -5.74
CA GLY A 270 -27.60 -7.32 -4.89
C GLY A 270 -26.80 -7.49 -3.61
N THR A 271 -27.11 -8.56 -2.89
CA THR A 271 -26.40 -8.95 -1.67
C THR A 271 -25.25 -9.88 -1.99
N ALA A 272 -24.08 -9.60 -1.40
CA ALA A 272 -22.89 -10.43 -1.53
C ALA A 272 -22.47 -11.08 -0.22
N PHE A 273 -21.90 -12.28 -0.32
CA PHE A 273 -21.31 -13.00 0.80
C PHE A 273 -19.87 -13.41 0.49
N GLY A 274 -19.03 -13.34 1.50
CA GLY A 274 -17.69 -13.88 1.44
C GLY A 274 -17.73 -15.40 1.38
N TYR A 275 -17.00 -15.96 0.42
CA TYR A 275 -16.77 -17.39 0.28
C TYR A 275 -15.26 -17.63 0.32
N GLN A 276 -14.80 -18.53 1.19
CA GLN A 276 -13.45 -19.04 1.21
C GLN A 276 -13.36 -20.30 0.34
N ASN A 277 -12.43 -20.30 -0.62
CA ASN A 277 -12.16 -21.47 -1.43
C ASN A 277 -11.60 -22.62 -0.58
N ALA A 278 -11.82 -23.84 -1.03
CA ALA A 278 -11.28 -25.02 -0.36
C ALA A 278 -9.75 -24.95 -0.28
N VAL A 279 -9.19 -25.19 0.92
CA VAL A 279 -7.75 -25.20 1.16
C VAL A 279 -7.29 -26.65 1.24
N ALA A 280 -6.31 -27.03 0.42
CA ALA A 280 -5.85 -28.42 0.31
C ALA A 280 -6.98 -29.44 0.05
N GLY A 281 -8.02 -29.03 -0.69
CA GLY A 281 -9.18 -29.86 -1.01
C GLY A 281 -10.22 -29.97 0.11
N ILE A 282 -10.04 -29.26 1.22
CA ILE A 282 -10.99 -29.23 2.35
C ILE A 282 -11.86 -27.98 2.23
N GLN A 283 -13.18 -28.17 2.17
CA GLN A 283 -14.16 -27.10 2.15
C GLN A 283 -14.08 -26.28 3.45
N THR A 284 -13.90 -24.97 3.31
CA THR A 284 -13.77 -24.01 4.42
C THR A 284 -15.10 -23.29 4.67
N SER A 285 -15.74 -22.78 3.61
CA SER A 285 -17.06 -22.17 3.71
C SER A 285 -18.16 -23.16 4.00
N THR A 286 -18.95 -22.88 5.02
CA THR A 286 -20.17 -23.61 5.34
C THR A 286 -21.39 -22.82 4.89
N THR A 287 -22.37 -23.51 4.32
CA THR A 287 -23.67 -22.90 3.98
C THR A 287 -24.29 -22.27 5.22
N LEU A 288 -24.67 -21.00 5.09
CA LEU A 288 -25.39 -20.27 6.13
C LEU A 288 -26.80 -20.85 6.27
N ASP A 289 -26.92 -21.85 7.15
CA ASP A 289 -28.17 -22.45 7.60
C ASP A 289 -28.18 -22.43 9.12
N THR A 290 -29.30 -22.03 9.71
CA THR A 290 -29.41 -22.03 11.18
C THR A 290 -29.55 -23.46 11.64
N GLN A 291 -28.60 -23.93 12.46
CA GLN A 291 -28.70 -25.21 13.14
C GLN A 291 -29.89 -25.28 14.15
N SER A 292 -30.63 -24.18 14.34
CA SER A 292 -31.75 -24.02 15.27
C SER A 292 -33.15 -24.05 14.62
N GLY A 293 -33.27 -24.30 13.31
CA GLY A 293 -34.57 -24.50 12.64
C GLY A 293 -35.37 -23.22 12.34
N GLN A 294 -34.79 -22.02 12.46
CA GLN A 294 -35.38 -20.75 12.02
C GLN A 294 -34.43 -19.94 11.13
N GLY A 295 -34.48 -20.17 9.82
CA GLY A 295 -34.60 -19.08 8.85
C GLY A 295 -33.36 -18.22 8.52
N CYS A 296 -32.21 -18.81 8.21
CA CYS A 296 -31.21 -18.14 7.35
C CYS A 296 -31.48 -18.35 5.83
N ASN A 297 -32.48 -19.17 5.47
CA ASN A 297 -32.93 -19.46 4.09
C ASN A 297 -31.83 -19.83 3.06
N ARG A 298 -30.65 -20.30 3.52
CA ARG A 298 -29.51 -20.70 2.69
C ARG A 298 -28.99 -19.59 1.76
N TRP A 299 -28.97 -18.36 2.24
CA TRP A 299 -28.47 -17.23 1.46
C TRP A 299 -27.14 -16.78 2.04
N GLY A 300 -26.05 -17.40 1.61
CA GLY A 300 -24.69 -17.03 1.99
C GLY A 300 -23.90 -18.15 2.68
N TRP A 301 -22.73 -17.76 3.17
CA TRP A 301 -21.78 -18.66 3.82
C TRP A 301 -21.24 -18.04 5.10
N TYR A 302 -20.68 -18.90 5.95
CA TYR A 302 -19.85 -18.52 7.07
C TYR A 302 -18.59 -19.38 7.11
N GLU A 303 -17.55 -18.83 7.70
CA GLU A 303 -16.30 -19.51 7.99
C GLU A 303 -16.21 -19.88 9.46
N THR A 304 -15.35 -20.85 9.81
CA THR A 304 -15.11 -21.22 11.23
C THR A 304 -13.63 -21.10 11.59
N PRO A 305 -13.03 -19.89 11.43
CA PRO A 305 -11.59 -19.74 11.52
C PRO A 305 -11.10 -19.81 12.96
N THR A 306 -9.93 -20.41 13.14
CA THR A 306 -9.12 -20.28 14.35
C THR A 306 -8.52 -18.87 14.43
N LEU A 307 -8.13 -18.45 15.63
CA LEU A 307 -7.41 -17.18 15.80
C LEU A 307 -6.09 -17.17 15.02
N ALA A 308 -5.39 -18.32 14.96
CA ALA A 308 -4.15 -18.45 14.21
C ALA A 308 -4.35 -18.24 12.71
N GLU A 309 -5.42 -18.81 12.13
CA GLU A 309 -5.77 -18.60 10.72
C GLU A 309 -6.10 -17.13 10.43
N LEU A 310 -6.80 -16.44 11.34
CA LEU A 310 -7.02 -15.00 11.19
C LEU A 310 -5.72 -14.20 11.35
N GLN A 311 -4.78 -14.62 12.20
CA GLN A 311 -3.48 -13.97 12.32
C GLN A 311 -2.61 -14.13 11.07
N SER A 312 -2.71 -15.26 10.36
CA SER A 312 -2.12 -15.41 9.02
C SER A 312 -2.93 -14.71 7.91
N GLY A 313 -4.20 -14.43 8.17
CA GLY A 313 -5.16 -13.91 7.22
C GLY A 313 -5.89 -15.02 6.47
N ILE A 314 -7.21 -14.87 6.34
CA ILE A 314 -8.05 -15.66 5.44
C ILE A 314 -8.70 -14.75 4.40
N SER A 315 -8.99 -15.29 3.23
CA SER A 315 -9.60 -14.52 2.15
C SER A 315 -10.34 -15.40 1.15
N GLY A 316 -11.15 -14.76 0.33
CA GLY A 316 -11.75 -15.42 -0.83
C GLY A 316 -12.63 -14.48 -1.65
N PRO A 317 -13.29 -15.02 -2.69
CA PRO A 317 -14.22 -14.25 -3.51
C PRO A 317 -15.42 -13.75 -2.72
N LEU A 318 -15.96 -12.62 -3.17
CA LEU A 318 -17.20 -12.03 -2.69
C LEU A 318 -18.27 -12.23 -3.77
N TYR A 319 -19.30 -13.01 -3.46
CA TYR A 319 -20.27 -13.49 -4.44
C TYR A 319 -21.65 -12.88 -4.27
N VAL A 320 -22.18 -12.26 -5.33
CA VAL A 320 -23.59 -11.81 -5.43
C VAL A 320 -24.45 -12.87 -6.11
N GLY A 321 -25.69 -13.02 -5.65
CA GLY A 321 -26.72 -13.76 -6.40
C GLY A 321 -26.57 -15.28 -6.39
N ALA A 322 -25.82 -15.84 -5.43
CA ALA A 322 -25.62 -17.28 -5.25
C ALA A 322 -26.88 -17.98 -4.69
N GLY A 323 -27.97 -17.97 -5.44
CA GLY A 323 -29.24 -18.56 -5.03
C GLY A 323 -29.08 -20.05 -4.68
N GLY A 324 -29.45 -20.42 -3.45
CA GLY A 324 -29.28 -21.79 -2.94
C GLY A 324 -27.81 -22.17 -2.67
N ASN A 325 -26.93 -21.18 -2.48
CA ASN A 325 -25.50 -21.33 -2.26
C ASN A 325 -24.76 -22.05 -3.39
N ASP A 326 -25.27 -21.92 -4.61
CA ASP A 326 -24.65 -22.43 -5.83
C ASP A 326 -23.71 -21.38 -6.41
N ILE A 327 -22.40 -21.55 -6.18
CA ILE A 327 -21.38 -20.62 -6.68
C ILE A 327 -21.32 -20.56 -8.22
N THR A 328 -21.82 -21.58 -8.92
CA THR A 328 -21.88 -21.57 -10.40
C THR A 328 -22.94 -20.60 -10.94
N LYS A 329 -23.86 -20.16 -10.07
CA LYS A 329 -24.87 -19.13 -10.37
C LYS A 329 -24.50 -17.77 -9.79
N ALA A 330 -23.35 -17.68 -9.11
CA ALA A 330 -22.90 -16.47 -8.48
C ALA A 330 -22.18 -15.53 -9.45
N ILE A 331 -22.12 -14.26 -9.08
CA ILE A 331 -21.31 -13.25 -9.75
C ILE A 331 -20.22 -12.85 -8.78
N ASP A 332 -18.96 -13.05 -9.19
CA ASP A 332 -17.81 -12.53 -8.47
C ASP A 332 -17.78 -11.01 -8.61
N VAL A 333 -17.93 -10.31 -7.49
CA VAL A 333 -17.91 -8.85 -7.43
C VAL A 333 -16.65 -8.29 -6.79
N GLY A 334 -15.72 -9.15 -6.35
CA GLY A 334 -14.55 -8.74 -5.60
C GLY A 334 -14.01 -9.82 -4.66
N ILE A 335 -13.20 -9.40 -3.71
CA ILE A 335 -12.64 -10.25 -2.66
C ILE A 335 -12.97 -9.69 -1.28
N TRP A 336 -12.95 -10.57 -0.29
CA TRP A 336 -12.95 -10.22 1.11
C TRP A 336 -11.72 -10.82 1.78
N VAL A 337 -11.23 -10.16 2.82
CA VAL A 337 -10.07 -10.57 3.62
C VAL A 337 -10.40 -10.36 5.09
N ALA A 338 -10.08 -11.32 5.95
CA ALA A 338 -10.15 -11.14 7.39
C ALA A 338 -8.79 -11.42 8.04
N THR A 339 -8.31 -10.47 8.86
CA THR A 339 -7.05 -10.58 9.59
C THR A 339 -7.25 -10.26 11.07
N ALA A 340 -6.48 -10.91 11.96
CA ALA A 340 -6.44 -10.60 13.38
C ALA A 340 -5.05 -10.13 13.80
N ASN A 341 -4.99 -9.13 14.68
CA ASN A 341 -3.72 -8.77 15.32
C ASN A 341 -3.38 -9.73 16.48
N ALA A 342 -2.22 -9.51 17.12
CA ALA A 342 -1.76 -10.31 18.26
C ALA A 342 -2.72 -10.30 19.47
N ALA A 343 -3.56 -9.26 19.60
CA ALA A 343 -4.57 -9.13 20.66
C ALA A 343 -5.93 -9.76 20.28
N GLY A 344 -6.03 -10.43 19.13
CA GLY A 344 -7.27 -11.03 18.63
C GLY A 344 -8.29 -10.01 18.13
N ARG A 345 -7.85 -8.83 17.70
CA ARG A 345 -8.73 -7.84 17.06
C ARG A 345 -8.80 -8.10 15.56
N VAL A 346 -9.98 -8.43 15.08
CA VAL A 346 -10.29 -8.88 13.72
C VAL A 346 -10.79 -7.73 12.86
N THR A 347 -10.14 -7.53 11.71
CA THR A 347 -10.54 -6.59 10.66
C THR A 347 -10.93 -7.38 9.43
N VAL A 348 -12.10 -7.08 8.88
CA VAL A 348 -12.60 -7.58 7.60
C VAL A 348 -12.57 -6.45 6.58
N THR A 349 -11.87 -6.69 5.48
CA THR A 349 -11.72 -5.79 4.35
C THR A 349 -12.43 -6.36 3.14
N TYR A 350 -13.20 -5.52 2.45
CA TYR A 350 -13.85 -5.80 1.18
C TYR A 350 -13.14 -5.00 0.08
N LEU A 351 -12.83 -5.64 -1.04
CA LEU A 351 -12.25 -5.01 -2.22
C LEU A 351 -13.07 -5.44 -3.44
N LEU A 352 -13.84 -4.52 -4.02
CA LEU A 352 -14.70 -4.80 -5.16
C LEU A 352 -13.98 -4.57 -6.50
N ASN A 353 -14.31 -5.42 -7.46
CA ASN A 353 -13.93 -5.23 -8.85
C ASN A 353 -14.81 -4.12 -9.48
N PRO A 354 -14.27 -3.21 -10.30
CA PRO A 354 -15.11 -2.33 -11.11
C PRO A 354 -16.07 -3.17 -11.99
N PRO A 355 -17.31 -2.73 -12.21
CA PRO A 355 -17.93 -1.46 -11.79
C PRO A 355 -18.72 -1.52 -10.46
N TYR A 356 -18.42 -2.49 -9.60
CA TYR A 356 -19.17 -2.70 -8.36
C TYR A 356 -18.76 -1.73 -7.25
N ALA A 357 -19.69 -1.40 -6.36
CA ALA A 357 -19.51 -0.46 -5.27
C ALA A 357 -20.24 -0.93 -4.00
N LEU A 358 -19.64 -0.72 -2.83
CA LEU A 358 -20.22 -1.08 -1.53
C LEU A 358 -21.25 -0.02 -1.12
N ALA A 359 -22.49 -0.47 -0.92
CA ALA A 359 -23.57 0.35 -0.37
C ALA A 359 -23.69 0.16 1.14
N GLU A 360 -23.45 -1.07 1.62
CA GLU A 360 -23.52 -1.46 3.03
C GLU A 360 -22.54 -2.60 3.28
N VAL A 361 -21.96 -2.67 4.47
CA VAL A 361 -21.16 -3.83 4.91
C VAL A 361 -21.58 -4.29 6.30
N HIS A 362 -21.64 -5.60 6.47
CA HIS A 362 -22.01 -6.24 7.71
C HIS A 362 -21.04 -7.39 7.98
N VAL A 363 -20.56 -7.46 9.22
CA VAL A 363 -19.65 -8.52 9.65
C VAL A 363 -20.18 -9.09 10.95
N ASP A 364 -20.33 -10.41 11.01
CA ASP A 364 -20.67 -11.10 12.24
C ASP A 364 -19.56 -12.05 12.64
N LEU A 365 -19.08 -11.92 13.88
CA LEU A 365 -18.03 -12.75 14.44
C LEU A 365 -18.45 -13.12 15.87
N ASP A 366 -18.92 -14.35 16.06
CA ASP A 366 -19.47 -14.84 17.32
C ASP A 366 -19.29 -16.36 17.43
N CYS A 367 -19.85 -17.00 18.44
CA CYS A 367 -19.79 -18.44 18.67
C CYS A 367 -21.00 -19.18 18.08
N LEU A 368 -20.78 -20.37 17.54
CA LEU A 368 -21.87 -21.25 17.12
C LEU A 368 -22.76 -21.67 18.32
N PRO A 369 -24.06 -21.94 18.10
CA PRO A 369 -24.79 -21.86 16.84
C PRO A 369 -25.13 -20.41 16.45
N ILE A 370 -25.20 -20.13 15.14
CA ILE A 370 -25.62 -18.82 14.61
C ILE A 370 -27.06 -18.52 15.03
N ASP A 371 -27.25 -17.40 15.72
CA ASP A 371 -28.56 -16.90 16.17
C ASP A 371 -29.00 -15.59 15.46
N LYS A 372 -28.11 -15.02 14.63
CA LYS A 372 -28.34 -13.82 13.82
C LYS A 372 -28.18 -14.14 12.34
N CYS A 373 -29.25 -13.95 11.57
CA CYS A 373 -29.28 -14.17 10.11
C CYS A 373 -29.61 -12.91 9.30
N ALA A 374 -29.71 -11.76 9.98
CA ALA A 374 -30.16 -10.53 9.35
C ALA A 374 -29.03 -9.48 9.36
N PRO A 375 -28.73 -8.84 8.21
CA PRO A 375 -27.81 -7.71 8.08
C PRO A 375 -27.79 -6.70 9.24
N GLY A 376 -28.97 -6.26 9.69
CA GLY A 376 -29.14 -5.30 10.78
C GLY A 376 -28.88 -5.84 12.20
N ARG A 377 -28.54 -7.12 12.33
CA ARG A 377 -28.33 -7.81 13.61
C ARG A 377 -26.90 -8.33 13.79
N TYR A 378 -26.04 -8.19 12.77
CA TYR A 378 -24.65 -8.61 12.85
C TYR A 378 -23.85 -7.69 13.77
N THR A 379 -22.79 -8.25 14.36
CA THR A 379 -21.96 -7.57 15.36
C THR A 379 -21.42 -6.23 14.88
N TYR A 380 -20.99 -6.15 13.62
CA TYR A 380 -20.66 -4.90 12.95
C TYR A 380 -21.63 -4.64 11.79
N ASN A 381 -22.11 -3.40 11.74
CA ASN A 381 -22.96 -2.93 10.67
C ASN A 381 -22.58 -1.50 10.27
N ALA A 382 -22.35 -1.27 8.98
CA ALA A 382 -22.28 0.07 8.40
C ALA A 382 -23.14 0.13 7.13
N GLY A 383 -24.29 0.78 7.25
CA GLY A 383 -25.14 1.14 6.12
C GLY A 383 -24.79 2.51 5.53
N ASN A 384 -25.33 2.81 4.34
CA ASN A 384 -25.17 4.08 3.62
C ASN A 384 -23.70 4.48 3.35
N ILE A 385 -22.87 3.50 3.02
CA ILE A 385 -21.49 3.74 2.60
C ILE A 385 -21.51 4.41 1.21
N PRO A 386 -20.65 5.41 0.93
CA PRO A 386 -20.74 6.22 -0.29
C PRO A 386 -20.20 5.49 -1.53
N ASN A 387 -20.78 4.34 -1.88
CA ASN A 387 -20.46 3.54 -3.07
C ASN A 387 -18.95 3.34 -3.24
N LEU A 388 -18.29 2.85 -2.19
CA LEU A 388 -16.84 2.72 -2.17
C LEU A 388 -16.40 1.40 -2.79
N PRO A 389 -15.29 1.37 -3.55
CA PRO A 389 -14.72 0.13 -4.07
C PRO A 389 -14.05 -0.69 -2.97
N THR A 390 -13.62 -0.05 -1.88
CA THR A 390 -12.92 -0.70 -0.78
C THR A 390 -13.48 -0.23 0.56
N TRP A 391 -13.61 -1.15 1.51
CA TRP A 391 -13.99 -0.82 2.89
C TRP A 391 -13.37 -1.79 3.88
N SER A 392 -12.90 -1.29 5.02
CA SER A 392 -12.57 -2.11 6.19
C SER A 392 -13.40 -1.63 7.37
N ASN A 393 -13.85 -2.53 8.24
CA ASN A 393 -14.50 -2.09 9.49
C ASN A 393 -13.50 -1.26 10.32
N PRO A 394 -13.78 0.03 10.58
CA PRO A 394 -12.84 0.92 11.26
C PRO A 394 -12.66 0.55 12.73
N THR A 395 -13.64 -0.16 13.31
CA THR A 395 -13.56 -0.73 14.65
C THR A 395 -13.39 -2.24 14.52
N PRO A 396 -12.19 -2.78 14.79
CA PRO A 396 -11.94 -4.22 14.79
C PRO A 396 -12.85 -4.97 15.77
N LEU A 397 -13.31 -6.15 15.37
CA LEU A 397 -14.12 -7.04 16.21
C LEU A 397 -13.21 -7.84 17.14
N GLN A 398 -13.66 -8.14 18.36
CA GLN A 398 -12.88 -9.01 19.24
C GLN A 398 -13.13 -10.47 18.88
N TYR A 399 -12.08 -11.27 18.71
CA TYR A 399 -12.20 -12.71 18.54
C TYR A 399 -12.86 -13.34 19.78
N PRO A 400 -13.95 -14.10 19.61
CA PRO A 400 -14.76 -14.55 20.74
C PRO A 400 -14.11 -15.72 21.47
N VAL A 401 -14.42 -15.86 22.76
CA VAL A 401 -14.08 -17.03 23.56
C VAL A 401 -15.33 -17.89 23.68
N CYS A 402 -15.37 -18.99 22.94
CA CYS A 402 -16.54 -19.87 22.91
C CYS A 402 -16.54 -20.85 24.08
N SER A 403 -17.72 -21.09 24.65
CA SER A 403 -17.92 -22.04 25.74
C SER A 403 -18.31 -23.42 25.23
N GLY A 404 -17.93 -24.47 25.95
CA GLY A 404 -18.12 -25.85 25.51
C GLY A 404 -17.30 -26.16 24.25
N GLU A 405 -17.74 -27.15 23.47
CA GLU A 405 -17.12 -27.51 22.19
C GLU A 405 -17.57 -26.59 21.03
N SER A 406 -18.15 -25.42 21.35
CA SER A 406 -18.56 -24.43 20.34
C SER A 406 -17.35 -23.80 19.66
N ARG A 407 -17.51 -23.47 18.37
CA ARG A 407 -16.49 -22.85 17.53
C ARG A 407 -16.89 -21.44 17.12
N PRO A 408 -15.93 -20.51 16.97
CA PRO A 408 -16.18 -19.22 16.36
C PRO A 408 -16.66 -19.37 14.92
N TYR A 409 -17.54 -18.47 14.49
CA TYR A 409 -17.95 -18.29 13.10
C TYR A 409 -17.68 -16.87 12.63
N LEU A 410 -17.45 -16.70 11.33
CA LEU A 410 -17.32 -15.41 10.67
C LEU A 410 -18.25 -15.33 9.46
N ILE A 411 -19.06 -14.27 9.39
CA ILE A 411 -19.87 -13.91 8.23
C ILE A 411 -19.36 -12.58 7.67
N ALA A 412 -18.91 -12.58 6.41
CA ALA A 412 -18.64 -11.37 5.64
C ALA A 412 -19.79 -11.14 4.67
N HIS A 413 -20.50 -10.02 4.81
CA HIS A 413 -21.70 -9.70 4.04
C HIS A 413 -21.66 -8.25 3.55
N ALA A 414 -22.09 -8.01 2.32
CA ALA A 414 -22.17 -6.66 1.77
C ALA A 414 -23.42 -6.46 0.90
N SER A 415 -23.90 -5.22 0.84
CA SER A 415 -24.85 -4.77 -0.19
C SER A 415 -24.06 -4.10 -1.30
N ILE A 416 -24.28 -4.54 -2.54
CA ILE A 416 -23.53 -4.15 -3.72
C ILE A 416 -24.41 -3.31 -4.64
N ASN A 417 -23.86 -2.17 -5.04
CA ASN A 417 -24.33 -1.37 -6.15
C ASN A 417 -23.46 -1.61 -7.38
N ILE A 418 -24.02 -1.31 -8.55
CA ILE A 418 -23.28 -1.19 -9.81
C ILE A 418 -23.34 0.26 -10.28
N LEU A 419 -22.18 0.80 -10.66
CA LEU A 419 -22.06 2.13 -11.22
C LEU A 419 -22.13 2.03 -12.74
N THR A 420 -23.16 2.62 -13.34
CA THR A 420 -23.38 2.54 -14.80
C THR A 420 -23.75 3.89 -15.39
N VAL A 421 -23.46 4.07 -16.67
CA VAL A 421 -23.90 5.22 -17.49
C VAL A 421 -25.13 4.89 -18.35
N THR A 422 -25.62 3.64 -18.30
CA THR A 422 -26.83 3.22 -19.02
C THR A 422 -28.10 3.66 -18.30
N SER A 423 -29.16 3.96 -19.06
CA SER A 423 -30.46 4.34 -18.51
C SER A 423 -31.11 3.21 -17.69
N THR A 424 -30.83 1.96 -18.08
CA THR A 424 -31.27 0.73 -17.41
C THR A 424 -30.17 0.15 -16.54
N CYS A 425 -30.53 -0.31 -15.35
CA CYS A 425 -29.62 -1.04 -14.49
C CYS A 425 -29.36 -2.43 -15.09
N PRO A 426 -28.10 -2.88 -15.22
CA PRO A 426 -27.80 -4.23 -15.68
C PRO A 426 -28.44 -5.23 -14.71
N ALA A 427 -29.14 -6.24 -15.24
CA ALA A 427 -29.54 -7.36 -14.41
C ALA A 427 -28.28 -8.15 -13.99
N PRO A 428 -28.21 -8.68 -12.76
CA PRO A 428 -27.17 -9.61 -12.38
C PRO A 428 -27.21 -10.81 -13.33
N LYS A 429 -26.12 -11.06 -14.05
CA LYS A 429 -25.99 -12.23 -14.93
C LYS A 429 -24.79 -13.06 -14.47
N ALA A 430 -25.05 -14.27 -14.00
CA ALA A 430 -24.00 -15.27 -13.76
C ALA A 430 -23.23 -15.51 -15.07
N VAL A 431 -21.91 -15.63 -14.97
CA VAL A 431 -21.02 -15.87 -16.12
C VAL A 431 -21.19 -17.30 -16.61
#